data_AF-A0A1B6CRQ9-F1
#
_entry.id   AF-A0A1B6CRQ9-F1
#
_cell.length_a   1.000
_cell.length_b   1.000
_cell.length_c   1.000
_cell.angle_alpha   90.00
_cell.angle_beta   90.00
_cell.angle_gamma   90.00
#
_symmetry.space_group_name_H-M   'P 1'
#
loop_
_entity.id
_entity.type
_entity.pdbx_description
1 polymer ?
#
loop_
_entity_poly.entity_id
_entity_poly.type
_entity_poly.pdbx_seq_one_letter_code
_entity_poly.pdbx_strand_id
1 'polypeptide(L)'
;MMDTGNLCATTLRGMELPNSAQLFQRTKSRRMSRRFTKTVLKGQNGFEELRRYIKQGGDFCKELSTILHERSEAEIQYAKTLSKLSGKLVKATKEAVNSVHTAWQRAAVEMEAQSEVHRAFGTAL
;
A
#
# COMPACT_ATOMS: atom_id res chain seq x y z
N MET A 1 15.22 18.80 -93.28
CA MET A 1 15.85 18.75 -91.95
C MET A 1 14.77 18.27 -90.99
N MET A 2 14.46 16.99 -90.78
CA MET A 2 15.26 15.76 -90.69
C MET A 2 16.49 15.92 -89.79
N ASP A 3 16.30 15.59 -88.52
CA ASP A 3 17.16 14.71 -87.72
C ASP A 3 16.25 14.00 -86.69
N THR A 4 15.87 12.72 -86.79
CA THR A 4 16.59 11.44 -86.61
C THR A 4 17.29 11.20 -85.28
N GLY A 5 16.81 10.18 -84.56
CA GLY A 5 17.53 9.45 -83.50
C GLY A 5 16.83 9.51 -82.13
N ASN A 6 16.46 8.41 -81.46
CA ASN A 6 16.58 7.01 -81.79
C ASN A 6 15.63 6.20 -80.90
N LEU A 7 15.10 5.13 -81.48
CA LEU A 7 14.30 4.10 -80.89
C LEU A 7 15.16 3.20 -79.99
N CYS A 8 14.72 2.87 -78.78
CA CYS A 8 15.06 1.63 -78.09
C CYS A 8 13.93 1.35 -77.08
N ALA A 9 12.85 0.67 -77.50
CA ALA A 9 12.75 -0.78 -77.54
C ALA A 9 13.13 -1.43 -76.20
N THR A 10 12.10 -1.66 -75.38
CA THR A 10 11.82 -2.95 -74.74
C THR A 10 13.05 -3.74 -74.27
N THR A 11 13.35 -3.67 -72.97
CA THR A 11 13.75 -4.89 -72.26
C THR A 11 13.02 -4.92 -70.92
N LEU A 12 11.89 -5.61 -70.98
CA LEU A 12 11.30 -6.37 -69.89
C LEU A 12 12.38 -6.95 -68.98
N ARG A 13 12.53 -6.40 -67.78
CA ARG A 13 13.08 -7.15 -66.65
C ARG A 13 12.10 -6.98 -65.50
N GLY A 14 11.40 -8.07 -65.21
CA GLY A 14 10.15 -8.11 -64.47
C GLY A 14 10.18 -7.37 -63.13
N MET A 15 9.29 -6.41 -62.99
CA MET A 15 8.66 -6.13 -61.71
C MET A 15 7.63 -7.23 -61.48
N GLU A 16 8.06 -8.37 -60.95
CA GLU A 16 7.14 -9.24 -60.22
C GLU A 16 6.61 -8.43 -59.04
N LEU A 17 5.38 -7.94 -59.17
CA LEU A 17 4.64 -7.39 -58.03
C LEU A 17 4.59 -8.49 -56.97
N PRO A 18 5.12 -8.28 -55.75
CA PRO A 18 4.97 -9.27 -54.70
C PRO A 18 3.49 -9.49 -54.45
N ASN A 19 3.06 -10.74 -54.68
CA ASN A 19 1.70 -11.22 -54.46
C ASN A 19 1.15 -10.66 -53.13
N SER A 20 -0.02 -10.00 -53.18
CA SER A 20 -0.70 -9.38 -52.03
C SER A 20 -0.89 -10.34 -50.85
N ALA A 21 -0.86 -11.66 -51.10
CA ALA A 21 -0.82 -12.69 -50.09
C ALA A 21 0.43 -12.63 -49.18
N GLN A 22 1.60 -12.23 -49.69
CA GLN A 22 2.85 -12.18 -48.92
C GLN A 22 2.94 -10.96 -47.99
N LEU A 23 2.40 -9.80 -48.41
CA LEU A 23 2.33 -8.61 -47.56
C LEU A 23 1.39 -8.82 -46.36
N PHE A 24 0.29 -9.56 -46.55
CA PHE A 24 -0.63 -9.88 -45.45
C PHE A 24 -0.01 -10.85 -44.43
N GLN A 25 0.81 -11.82 -44.88
CA GLN A 25 1.51 -12.75 -43.99
C GLN A 25 2.58 -12.05 -43.12
N ARG A 26 3.27 -11.04 -43.66
CA ARG A 26 4.31 -10.27 -42.94
C ARG A 26 3.76 -9.42 -41.77
N THR A 27 2.49 -9.03 -41.82
CA THR A 27 1.85 -8.22 -40.77
C THR A 27 1.31 -9.05 -39.60
N LYS A 28 0.93 -10.31 -39.83
CA LYS A 28 0.50 -11.23 -38.76
C LYS A 28 1.66 -11.65 -37.86
N SER A 29 2.83 -11.94 -38.44
CA SER A 29 4.04 -12.33 -37.71
C SER A 29 4.55 -11.21 -36.77
N ARG A 30 4.57 -9.94 -37.24
CA ARG A 30 4.94 -8.79 -36.39
C ARG A 30 3.97 -8.52 -35.24
N ARG A 31 2.66 -8.75 -35.41
CA ARG A 31 1.66 -8.56 -34.34
C ARG A 31 1.78 -9.63 -33.25
N MET A 32 2.09 -10.86 -33.64
CA MET A 32 2.28 -11.97 -32.69
C MET A 32 3.63 -11.86 -31.96
N SER A 33 4.69 -11.46 -32.67
CA SER A 33 6.01 -11.17 -32.08
C SER A 33 5.96 -10.00 -31.08
N ARG A 34 5.22 -8.91 -31.37
CA ARG A 34 4.99 -7.80 -30.40
C ARG A 34 4.16 -8.21 -29.18
N ARG A 35 3.22 -9.15 -29.33
CA ARG A 35 2.45 -9.68 -28.20
C ARG A 35 3.29 -10.59 -27.33
N PHE A 36 4.12 -11.44 -27.94
CA PHE A 36 5.04 -12.34 -27.27
C PHE A 36 6.14 -11.58 -26.51
N THR A 37 6.74 -10.53 -27.10
CA THR A 37 7.70 -9.69 -26.37
C THR A 37 7.05 -8.91 -25.23
N LYS A 38 5.81 -8.43 -25.36
CA LYS A 38 5.10 -7.77 -24.25
C LYS A 38 4.84 -8.71 -23.07
N THR A 39 4.59 -10.00 -23.31
CA THR A 39 4.40 -11.01 -22.25
C THR A 39 5.72 -11.56 -21.70
N VAL A 40 6.74 -11.73 -22.53
CA VAL A 40 8.08 -12.20 -22.10
C VAL A 40 8.84 -11.11 -21.32
N LEU A 41 8.70 -9.84 -21.68
CA LEU A 41 9.22 -8.71 -20.89
C LEU A 41 8.46 -8.51 -19.56
N LYS A 42 7.21 -8.98 -19.48
CA LYS A 42 6.45 -9.06 -18.22
C LYS A 42 7.02 -10.11 -17.26
N GLY A 43 7.72 -11.12 -17.77
CA GLY A 43 8.41 -12.14 -16.95
C GLY A 43 9.67 -11.62 -16.25
N GLN A 44 10.37 -10.64 -16.84
CA GLN A 44 11.55 -10.02 -16.21
C GLN A 44 11.16 -8.93 -15.18
N ASN A 45 10.03 -8.23 -15.36
CA ASN A 45 9.56 -7.22 -14.40
C ASN A 45 8.55 -7.74 -13.36
N GLY A 46 7.82 -8.82 -13.64
CA GLY A 46 6.74 -9.31 -12.78
C GLY A 46 7.25 -9.94 -11.47
N PHE A 47 8.39 -10.65 -11.53
CA PHE A 47 9.04 -11.15 -10.32
C PHE A 47 9.57 -10.00 -9.45
N GLU A 48 10.19 -8.99 -10.05
CA GLU A 48 10.66 -7.79 -9.32
C GLU A 48 9.50 -6.96 -8.75
N GLU A 49 8.38 -6.87 -9.44
CA GLU A 49 7.15 -6.24 -8.91
C GLU A 49 6.56 -7.01 -7.73
N LEU A 50 6.45 -8.34 -7.85
CA LEU A 50 6.03 -9.20 -6.74
C LEU A 50 6.99 -9.09 -5.55
N ARG A 51 8.30 -9.11 -5.80
CA ARG A 51 9.32 -8.95 -4.76
C ARG A 51 9.19 -7.61 -4.03
N ARG A 52 8.99 -6.52 -4.78
CA ARG A 52 8.75 -5.18 -4.21
C ARG A 52 7.46 -5.14 -3.40
N TYR A 53 6.39 -5.75 -3.90
CA TYR A 53 5.10 -5.83 -3.19
C TYR A 53 5.22 -6.59 -1.85
N ILE A 54 5.90 -7.74 -1.85
CA ILE A 54 6.16 -8.51 -0.63
C ILE A 54 7.01 -7.70 0.36
N LYS A 55 8.07 -7.04 -0.12
CA LYS A 55 8.90 -6.18 0.71
C LYS A 55 8.10 -5.04 1.32
N GLN A 56 7.28 -4.36 0.51
CA GLN A 56 6.41 -3.28 0.94
C GLN A 56 5.41 -3.75 2.00
N GLY A 57 4.81 -4.93 1.81
CA GLY A 57 3.93 -5.53 2.82
C GLY A 57 4.66 -5.77 4.15
N GLY A 58 5.91 -6.21 4.10
CA GLY A 58 6.75 -6.37 5.29
C GLY A 58 7.08 -5.05 5.98
N ASP A 59 7.41 -4.00 5.22
CA ASP A 59 7.68 -2.68 5.76
C ASP A 59 6.41 -2.02 6.34
N PHE A 60 5.26 -2.21 5.70
CA PHE A 60 3.95 -1.80 6.22
C PHE A 60 3.62 -2.48 7.55
N CYS A 61 3.81 -3.81 7.66
CA CYS A 61 3.55 -4.50 8.93
C CYS A 61 4.45 -3.99 10.06
N LYS A 62 5.72 -3.64 9.79
CA LYS A 62 6.60 -3.03 10.80
C LYS A 62 6.07 -1.69 11.28
N GLU A 63 5.66 -0.83 10.35
CA GLU A 63 5.07 0.48 10.68
C GLU A 63 3.79 0.30 11.50
N LEU A 64 2.92 -0.63 11.09
CA LEU A 64 1.70 -0.96 11.83
C LEU A 64 2.01 -1.46 13.24
N SER A 65 3.02 -2.32 13.40
CA SER A 65 3.47 -2.78 14.71
C SER A 65 3.98 -1.62 15.58
N THR A 66 4.72 -0.67 15.01
CA THR A 66 5.17 0.53 15.74
C THR A 66 3.98 1.39 16.19
N ILE A 67 3.02 1.65 15.30
CA ILE A 67 1.81 2.44 15.63
C ILE A 67 1.00 1.79 16.76
N LEU A 68 0.80 0.47 16.69
CA LEU A 68 0.07 -0.26 17.73
C LEU A 68 0.85 -0.27 19.05
N HIS A 69 2.17 -0.40 19.01
CA HIS A 69 3.01 -0.31 20.20
C HIS A 69 2.90 1.06 20.88
N GLU A 70 3.03 2.15 20.12
CA GLU A 70 2.85 3.52 20.64
C GLU A 70 1.46 3.72 21.25
N ARG A 71 0.42 3.13 20.62
CA ARG A 71 -0.94 3.16 21.18
C ARG A 71 -1.03 2.37 22.48
N SER A 72 -0.45 1.18 22.55
CA SER A 72 -0.37 0.39 23.79
C SER A 72 0.27 1.21 24.92
N GLU A 73 1.41 1.84 24.65
CA GLU A 73 2.12 2.67 25.64
C GLU A 73 1.25 3.84 26.13
N ALA A 74 0.53 4.52 25.23
CA ALA A 74 -0.37 5.62 25.58
C ALA A 74 -1.50 5.16 26.52
N GLU A 75 -2.10 4.01 26.25
CA GLU A 75 -3.18 3.42 27.06
C GLU A 75 -2.69 3.03 28.45
N ILE A 76 -1.52 2.38 28.54
CA ILE A 76 -0.88 2.04 29.81
C ILE A 76 -0.52 3.30 30.60
N GLN A 77 -0.05 4.36 29.94
CA GLN A 77 0.29 5.62 30.60
C GLN A 77 -0.97 6.35 31.12
N TYR A 78 -2.08 6.29 30.38
CA TYR A 78 -3.34 6.86 30.81
C TYR A 78 -3.88 6.14 32.06
N ALA A 79 -3.87 4.81 32.06
CA ALA A 79 -4.25 3.99 33.21
C ALA A 79 -3.47 4.36 34.48
N LYS A 80 -2.13 4.41 34.39
CA LYS A 80 -1.26 4.85 35.51
C LYS A 80 -1.62 6.24 36.03
N THR A 81 -1.97 7.15 35.11
CA THR A 81 -2.32 8.53 35.46
C THR A 81 -3.67 8.59 36.17
N LEU A 82 -4.68 7.84 35.72
CA LEU A 82 -5.98 7.73 36.38
C LEU A 82 -5.85 7.19 37.80
N SER A 83 -5.13 6.08 38.01
CA SER A 83 -4.91 5.52 39.36
C SER A 83 -4.19 6.51 40.29
N LYS A 84 -3.19 7.23 39.76
CA LYS A 84 -2.51 8.31 40.50
C LYS A 84 -3.46 9.46 40.88
N LEU A 85 -4.33 9.88 39.97
CA LEU A 85 -5.31 10.95 40.22
C LEU A 85 -6.37 10.51 41.22
N SER A 86 -6.85 9.25 41.14
CA SER A 86 -7.75 8.65 42.14
C SER A 86 -7.16 8.76 43.54
N GLY A 87 -5.91 8.31 43.74
CA GLY A 87 -5.23 8.40 45.03
C GLY A 87 -5.02 9.85 45.52
N LYS A 88 -4.84 10.81 44.62
CA LYS A 88 -4.78 12.24 44.98
C LYS A 88 -6.14 12.78 45.41
N LEU A 89 -7.21 12.41 44.71
CA LEU A 89 -8.57 12.84 45.01
C LEU A 89 -8.99 12.36 46.41
N VAL A 90 -8.81 11.06 46.70
CA VAL A 90 -9.12 10.49 48.02
C VAL A 90 -8.41 11.25 49.15
N LYS A 91 -7.14 11.62 48.95
CA LYS A 91 -6.37 12.40 49.94
C LYS A 91 -6.91 13.81 50.10
N ALA A 92 -7.20 14.50 48.99
CA ALA A 92 -7.70 15.87 48.98
C ALA A 92 -9.09 16.00 49.62
N THR A 93 -9.91 14.95 49.54
CA THR A 93 -11.29 14.96 50.03
C THR A 93 -11.44 14.33 51.42
N LYS A 94 -10.34 13.97 52.08
CA LYS A 94 -10.35 13.30 53.39
C LYS A 94 -11.12 14.06 54.47
N GLU A 95 -11.09 15.39 54.43
CA GLU A 95 -11.77 16.27 55.40
C GLU A 95 -13.17 16.69 54.94
N ALA A 96 -13.61 16.28 53.73
CA ALA A 96 -14.97 16.51 53.28
C ALA A 96 -15.94 15.74 54.19
N VAL A 97 -17.11 16.32 54.44
CA VAL A 97 -18.12 15.74 55.34
C VAL A 97 -19.36 15.28 54.57
N ASN A 98 -20.06 14.30 55.13
CA ASN A 98 -21.38 13.86 54.68
C ASN A 98 -21.40 13.33 53.22
N SER A 99 -22.51 13.54 52.52
CA SER A 99 -22.75 13.04 51.17
C SER A 99 -21.73 13.52 50.13
N VAL A 100 -21.08 14.67 50.36
CA VAL A 100 -20.03 15.20 49.47
C VAL A 100 -18.79 14.32 49.51
N HIS A 101 -18.39 13.86 50.69
CA HIS A 101 -17.29 12.88 50.81
C HIS A 101 -17.62 11.59 50.07
N THR A 102 -18.84 11.07 50.22
CA THR A 102 -19.28 9.87 49.50
C THR A 102 -19.28 10.06 47.99
N ALA A 103 -19.70 11.23 47.49
CA ALA A 103 -19.68 11.54 46.06
C ALA A 103 -18.24 11.54 45.52
N TRP A 104 -17.29 12.15 46.23
CA TRP A 104 -15.89 12.14 45.84
C TRP A 104 -15.27 10.74 45.89
N GLN A 105 -15.64 9.93 46.88
CA GLN A 105 -15.16 8.56 46.96
C GLN A 105 -15.65 7.70 45.79
N ARG A 106 -16.89 7.91 45.33
CA ARG A 106 -17.40 7.25 44.12
C ARG A 106 -16.65 7.67 42.87
N ALA A 107 -16.35 8.96 42.73
CA ALA A 107 -15.56 9.46 41.60
C ALA A 107 -14.14 8.85 41.57
N ALA A 108 -13.50 8.71 42.74
CA ALA A 108 -12.19 8.05 42.84
C ALA A 108 -12.26 6.56 42.47
N VAL A 109 -13.30 5.84 42.89
CA VAL A 109 -13.52 4.44 42.51
C VAL A 109 -13.71 4.30 41.00
N GLU A 110 -14.47 5.20 40.38
CA GLU A 110 -14.67 5.19 38.92
C GLU A 110 -13.34 5.42 38.17
N MET A 111 -12.50 6.34 38.65
CA MET A 111 -11.17 6.54 38.07
C MET A 111 -10.31 5.27 38.13
N GLU A 112 -10.42 4.47 39.21
CA GLU A 112 -9.71 3.20 39.30
C GLU A 112 -10.30 2.16 38.34
N ALA A 113 -11.63 2.07 38.22
CA ALA A 113 -12.27 1.18 37.26
C ALA A 113 -11.87 1.52 35.81
N GLN A 114 -11.80 2.81 35.46
CA GLN A 114 -11.32 3.25 34.15
C GLN A 114 -9.84 2.91 33.95
N SER A 115 -9.00 3.08 34.98
CA SER A 115 -7.59 2.66 34.94
C SER A 115 -7.44 1.18 34.58
N GLU A 116 -8.25 0.30 35.18
CA GLU A 116 -8.26 -1.13 34.86
C GLU A 116 -8.62 -1.42 33.40
N VAL A 117 -9.65 -0.75 32.87
CA VAL A 117 -10.08 -0.89 31.47
C VAL A 117 -8.97 -0.48 30.50
N HIS A 118 -8.35 0.69 30.73
CA HIS A 118 -7.25 1.16 29.90
C HIS A 118 -6.02 0.26 30.00
N ARG A 119 -5.74 -0.30 31.18
CA ARG A 119 -4.63 -1.25 31.36
C ARG A 119 -4.88 -2.55 30.60
N ALA A 120 -6.10 -3.09 30.67
CA ALA A 120 -6.47 -4.28 29.93
C ALA A 120 -6.36 -4.06 28.41
N PHE A 121 -6.84 -2.91 27.92
CA PHE A 121 -6.74 -2.55 26.51
C PHE A 121 -5.29 -2.39 26.04
N GLY A 122 -4.46 -1.66 26.80
CA GLY A 122 -3.03 -1.51 26.47
C GLY A 122 -2.27 -2.84 26.48
N THR A 123 -2.61 -3.78 27.37
CA THR A 123 -1.96 -5.10 27.43
C THR A 123 -2.38 -6.02 26.28
N ALA A 124 -3.59 -5.82 25.74
CA ALA A 124 -4.14 -6.62 24.66
C ALA A 124 -3.69 -6.15 23.25
N LEU A 125 -3.14 -4.93 23.16
CA LEU A 125 -2.64 -4.30 21.93
C LEU A 125 -1.17 -4.63 21.69
#